data_AF-A0A6J5YAR6-F1
#
_entry.id   AF-A0A6J5YAR6-F1
#
_cell.length_a   1.000
_cell.length_b   1.000
_cell.length_c   1.000
_cell.angle_alpha   90.00
_cell.angle_beta   90.00
_cell.angle_gamma   90.00
#
_symmetry.space_group_name_H-M   'P 1'
#
loop_
_entity.id
_entity.type
_entity.pdbx_description
1 polymer ?
#
loop_
_entity_poly.entity_id
_entity_poly.type
_entity_poly.pdbx_seq_one_letter_code
_entity_poly.pdbx_strand_id
1 'polypeptide(L)'
;MWQSRYFVDLDFAAQLEIARPTSQYSRLLQLLPKDFVGSSEDLKRIVRVMSDAVKRSLRSRELSVPPWRKNRYMQNKWFGPYKRTVNPLTEKSFSISSTVFAPVSGAKCRWVGFDDAVSDSSVNGRLYVRT
;
A
#
# COMPACT_ATOMS: atom_id res chain seq x y z
N MET A 1 -8.78 13.54 -24.16
CA MET A 1 -7.31 13.36 -23.94
C MET A 1 -7.11 12.08 -23.15
N TRP A 2 -6.52 11.06 -23.76
CA TRP A 2 -6.18 9.80 -23.08
C TRP A 2 -4.83 9.98 -22.39
N GLN A 3 -4.84 10.24 -21.09
CA GLN A 3 -3.60 10.33 -20.32
C GLN A 3 -3.33 9.00 -19.62
N SER A 4 -2.52 8.16 -20.27
CA SER A 4 -2.07 6.88 -19.71
C SER A 4 -1.13 7.13 -18.53
N ARG A 5 -1.50 6.66 -17.34
CA ARG A 5 -0.65 6.72 -16.15
C ARG A 5 0.09 5.41 -15.99
N TYR A 6 1.41 5.49 -15.89
CA TYR A 6 2.27 4.35 -15.64
C TYR A 6 2.84 4.40 -14.22
N PHE A 7 3.10 3.22 -13.66
CA PHE A 7 3.77 3.05 -12.38
C PHE A 7 5.18 2.54 -12.64
N VAL A 8 6.16 3.17 -11.99
CA VAL A 8 7.57 2.81 -12.06
C VAL A 8 8.03 2.54 -10.62
N ASP A 9 8.52 1.34 -10.36
CA ASP A 9 9.10 0.93 -9.07
C ASP A 9 10.38 0.13 -9.34
N LEU A 10 11.53 0.68 -8.97
CA LEU A 10 12.85 0.10 -9.25
C LEU A 10 13.21 -1.06 -8.30
N ASP A 11 12.48 -1.23 -7.21
CA ASP A 11 12.76 -2.26 -6.20
C ASP A 11 11.55 -3.17 -6.01
N PHE A 12 10.75 -3.37 -7.06
CA PHE A 12 9.44 -4.00 -6.98
C PHE A 12 9.48 -5.42 -6.37
N ALA A 13 10.47 -6.23 -6.75
CA ALA A 13 10.65 -7.56 -6.17
C ALA A 13 10.99 -7.51 -4.67
N ALA A 14 11.85 -6.57 -4.26
CA ALA A 14 12.22 -6.38 -2.85
C ALA A 14 11.01 -5.92 -2.01
N GLN A 15 10.10 -5.13 -2.60
CA GLN A 15 8.84 -4.73 -1.95
C GLN A 15 7.95 -5.93 -1.61
N LEU A 16 8.17 -7.12 -2.17
CA LEU A 16 7.37 -8.32 -1.94
C LEU A 16 8.11 -9.43 -1.19
N GLU A 17 9.41 -9.30 -0.98
CA GLU A 17 10.24 -10.31 -0.30
C GLU A 17 9.82 -10.56 1.17
N ILE A 18 9.93 -11.81 1.64
CA ILE A 18 9.63 -12.20 3.03
C ILE A 18 10.78 -13.01 3.62
N ALA A 19 11.00 -12.91 4.94
CA ALA A 19 12.15 -13.53 5.61
C ALA A 19 12.13 -15.08 5.62
N ARG A 20 10.95 -15.71 5.53
CA ARG A 20 10.80 -17.18 5.57
C ARG A 20 9.88 -17.66 4.44
N PRO A 21 10.31 -17.58 3.17
CA PRO A 21 9.48 -17.98 2.04
C PRO A 21 9.35 -19.50 1.97
N THR A 22 8.20 -20.01 1.55
CA THR A 22 8.09 -21.40 1.10
C THR A 22 8.75 -21.56 -0.27
N SER A 23 9.15 -22.78 -0.64
CA SER A 23 9.75 -23.05 -1.96
C SER A 23 8.85 -22.59 -3.12
N GLN A 24 7.53 -22.77 -2.97
CA GLN A 24 6.54 -22.29 -3.93
C GLN A 24 6.56 -20.76 -4.06
N TYR A 25 6.63 -20.05 -2.93
CA TYR A 25 6.67 -18.59 -2.93
C TYR A 25 7.99 -18.05 -3.50
N SER A 26 9.12 -18.69 -3.17
CA SER A 26 10.43 -18.32 -3.73
C SER A 26 10.46 -18.43 -5.27
N ARG A 27 9.85 -19.47 -5.84
CA ARG A 27 9.71 -19.60 -7.31
C ARG A 27 8.88 -18.46 -7.90
N LEU A 28 7.80 -18.07 -7.23
CA LEU A 28 6.95 -16.97 -7.68
C LEU A 28 7.69 -15.63 -7.63
N LEU A 29 8.49 -15.39 -6.59
CA LEU A 29 9.36 -14.21 -6.48
C LEU A 29 10.40 -14.15 -7.60
N GLN A 30 10.97 -15.29 -8.01
CA GLN A 30 11.95 -15.34 -9.10
C GLN A 30 11.36 -14.99 -10.48
N LEU A 31 10.06 -15.22 -10.67
CA LEU A 31 9.35 -14.86 -11.90
C LEU A 31 8.93 -13.39 -11.94
N LEU A 32 9.05 -12.69 -10.81
CA LEU A 32 8.66 -11.30 -10.71
C LEU A 32 9.70 -10.40 -11.40
N PRO A 33 9.30 -9.37 -12.15
CA PRO A 33 10.24 -8.35 -12.60
C PRO A 33 10.91 -7.67 -11.40
N LYS A 34 12.25 -7.47 -11.48
CA LYS A 34 13.02 -6.72 -10.47
C LYS A 34 12.53 -5.27 -10.40
N ASP A 35 12.48 -4.65 -11.57
CA ASP A 35 11.98 -3.30 -11.78
C ASP A 35 10.62 -3.40 -12.47
N PHE A 36 9.60 -2.74 -11.93
CA PHE A 36 8.26 -2.73 -12.50
C PHE A 36 8.01 -1.44 -13.27
N VAL A 37 7.60 -1.58 -14.54
CA VAL A 37 7.05 -0.49 -15.36
C VAL A 37 5.77 -1.00 -16.01
N GLY A 38 4.62 -0.42 -15.66
CA GLY A 38 3.35 -0.94 -16.19
C GLY A 38 2.12 -0.11 -15.84
N SER A 39 0.96 -0.62 -16.29
CA SER A 39 -0.36 -0.02 -16.04
C SER A 39 -0.80 -0.22 -14.58
N SER A 40 -1.83 0.51 -14.16
CA SER A 40 -2.47 0.28 -12.86
C SER A 40 -3.07 -1.12 -12.74
N GLU A 41 -3.58 -1.66 -13.83
CA GLU A 41 -4.28 -2.94 -13.88
C GLU A 41 -3.30 -4.09 -13.65
N ASP A 42 -2.13 -4.03 -14.30
CA ASP A 42 -1.09 -5.04 -14.17
C ASP A 42 -0.50 -5.06 -12.77
N LEU A 43 -0.21 -3.88 -12.21
CA LEU A 43 0.31 -3.76 -10.85
C LEU A 43 -0.69 -4.32 -9.82
N LYS A 44 -1.99 -4.01 -9.94
CA LYS A 44 -3.04 -4.57 -9.07
C LYS A 44 -3.10 -6.08 -9.17
N ARG A 45 -3.01 -6.64 -10.38
CA ARG A 45 -3.06 -8.09 -10.60
C ARG A 45 -1.88 -8.78 -9.92
N ILE A 46 -0.66 -8.28 -10.14
CA ILE A 46 0.55 -8.85 -9.55
C ILE A 46 0.50 -8.74 -8.02
N VAL A 47 0.19 -7.55 -7.48
CA VAL A 47 0.09 -7.34 -6.03
C VAL A 47 -0.94 -8.26 -5.39
N ARG A 48 -2.08 -8.54 -6.06
CA ARG A 48 -3.09 -9.49 -5.58
C ARG A 48 -2.54 -10.91 -5.47
N VAL A 49 -2.00 -11.42 -6.57
CA VAL A 49 -1.44 -12.78 -6.62
C VAL A 49 -0.33 -12.95 -5.59
N MET A 50 0.58 -11.99 -5.50
CA MET A 50 1.71 -12.04 -4.57
C MET A 50 1.25 -11.96 -3.11
N SER A 51 0.30 -11.09 -2.78
CA SER A 51 -0.24 -10.99 -1.42
C SER A 51 -0.92 -12.29 -0.97
N ASP A 52 -1.67 -12.93 -1.86
CA ASP A 52 -2.31 -14.22 -1.58
C ASP A 52 -1.27 -15.33 -1.38
N ALA A 53 -0.21 -15.33 -2.19
CA ALA A 53 0.90 -16.28 -2.06
C ALA A 53 1.69 -16.08 -0.76
N VAL A 54 1.97 -14.82 -0.36
CA VAL A 54 2.56 -14.49 0.96
C VAL A 54 1.67 -15.01 2.08
N LYS A 55 0.35 -14.76 1.99
CA LYS A 55 -0.63 -15.18 2.99
C LYS A 55 -0.67 -16.71 3.14
N ARG A 56 -0.48 -17.47 2.05
CA ARG A 56 -0.35 -18.94 2.08
C ARG A 56 0.98 -19.37 2.70
N SER A 57 2.09 -18.76 2.26
CA SER A 57 3.44 -19.07 2.74
C SER A 57 3.58 -18.87 4.25
N LEU A 58 3.13 -17.72 4.77
CA LEU A 58 3.22 -17.41 6.20
C LEU A 58 2.34 -18.33 7.03
N ARG A 59 1.10 -18.61 6.60
CA ARG A 59 0.20 -19.52 7.31
C ARG A 59 0.70 -20.96 7.35
N SER A 60 1.33 -21.44 6.27
CA SER A 60 1.96 -22.78 6.27
C SER A 60 3.13 -22.92 7.25
N ARG A 61 3.68 -21.79 7.71
CA ARG A 61 4.75 -21.73 8.71
C ARG A 61 4.25 -21.21 10.07
N GLU A 62 2.93 -21.19 10.28
CA GLU A 62 2.28 -20.71 11.52
C GLU A 62 2.63 -19.25 11.88
N LEU A 63 2.95 -18.43 10.86
CA LEU A 63 3.25 -17.01 11.02
C LEU A 63 2.03 -16.16 10.66
N SER A 64 1.77 -15.13 11.47
CA SER A 64 0.78 -14.11 11.15
C SER A 64 1.24 -13.24 9.97
N VAL A 65 0.28 -12.79 9.15
CA VAL A 65 0.56 -11.89 8.03
C VAL A 65 0.64 -10.47 8.56
N PRO A 66 1.82 -9.82 8.50
CA PRO A 66 1.94 -8.45 8.98
C PRO A 66 1.07 -7.51 8.12
N PRO A 67 0.58 -6.40 8.70
CA PRO A 67 -0.40 -5.53 8.05
C PRO A 67 0.09 -4.99 6.72
N TRP A 68 1.39 -4.69 6.59
CA TRP A 68 1.97 -4.20 5.34
C TRP A 68 2.03 -5.25 4.23
N ARG A 69 1.93 -6.55 4.57
CA ARG A 69 1.88 -7.66 3.59
C ARG A 69 0.44 -8.02 3.21
N LYS A 70 -0.57 -7.42 3.85
CA LYS A 70 -1.97 -7.59 3.46
C LYS A 70 -2.20 -6.88 2.12
N ASN A 71 -2.98 -7.50 1.24
CA ASN A 71 -3.26 -6.98 -0.11
C ASN A 71 -3.76 -5.52 -0.10
N ARG A 72 -4.65 -5.17 0.84
CA ARG A 72 -5.17 -3.81 0.97
C ARG A 72 -4.09 -2.77 1.24
N TYR A 73 -3.13 -3.08 2.11
CA TYR A 73 -2.02 -2.18 2.37
C TYR A 73 -1.14 -2.04 1.13
N MET A 74 -0.77 -3.17 0.53
CA MET A 74 0.06 -3.17 -0.68
C MET A 74 -0.60 -2.38 -1.81
N GLN A 75 -1.90 -2.56 -2.07
CA GLN A 75 -2.60 -1.74 -3.06
C GLN A 75 -2.58 -0.26 -2.69
N ASN A 76 -2.82 0.10 -1.43
CA ASN A 76 -2.79 1.50 -1.00
C ASN A 76 -1.39 2.13 -1.06
N LYS A 77 -0.31 1.33 -1.02
CA LYS A 77 1.06 1.84 -1.20
C LYS A 77 1.22 2.57 -2.53
N TRP A 78 0.62 2.07 -3.61
CA TRP A 78 0.70 2.69 -4.94
C TRP A 78 -0.58 3.44 -5.34
N PHE A 79 -1.76 2.97 -4.93
CA PHE A 79 -3.05 3.53 -5.34
C PHE A 79 -3.76 4.34 -4.24
N GLY A 80 -3.11 4.52 -3.10
CA GLY A 80 -3.63 5.34 -2.01
C GLY A 80 -3.96 6.75 -2.51
N PRO A 81 -4.98 7.41 -1.94
CA PRO A 81 -5.34 8.77 -2.31
C PRO A 81 -4.18 9.71 -1.98
N TYR A 82 -3.32 9.94 -2.96
CA TYR A 82 -2.25 10.91 -2.89
C TYR A 82 -2.69 12.13 -3.67
N LYS A 83 -2.93 13.24 -2.96
CA LYS A 83 -3.00 14.55 -3.59
C LYS A 83 -1.57 14.84 -4.05
N ARG A 84 -1.27 14.58 -5.33
CA ARG A 84 -0.03 15.08 -5.92
C ARG A 84 -0.04 16.59 -5.71
N THR A 85 0.77 17.08 -4.78
CA THR A 85 1.17 18.47 -4.74
C THR A 85 2.06 18.64 -5.95
N VAL A 86 1.45 18.85 -7.12
CA VAL A 86 2.14 19.60 -8.16
C VAL A 86 2.40 20.94 -7.48
N ASN A 87 3.64 21.20 -7.08
CA ASN A 87 4.07 22.57 -6.87
C ASN A 87 4.19 23.08 -8.29
N PRO A 88 3.19 23.77 -8.88
CA PRO A 88 3.49 24.53 -10.07
C PRO A 88 4.62 25.47 -9.63
N LEU A 89 5.81 25.27 -10.17
CA LEU A 89 6.86 26.27 -10.10
C LEU A 89 6.30 27.47 -10.85
N THR A 90 5.52 28.26 -10.11
CA THR A 90 5.02 29.53 -10.58
C THR A 90 6.24 30.39 -10.39
N GLU A 91 6.90 30.74 -11.50
CA GLU A 91 7.92 31.79 -11.54
C GLU A 91 7.24 33.10 -11.15
N LYS A 92 6.95 33.27 -9.85
CA LYS A 92 6.42 34.49 -9.28
C LYS A 92 7.59 35.22 -8.66
N SER A 93 8.07 36.21 -9.41
CA SER A 93 8.84 37.34 -8.90
C SER A 93 8.38 37.71 -7.50
N PHE A 94 9.30 37.73 -6.53
CA PHE A 94 9.05 38.09 -5.15
C PHE A 94 8.39 39.47 -5.05
N SER A 95 7.06 39.51 -4.93
CA SER A 95 6.35 40.65 -4.37
C SER A 95 5.86 40.25 -2.99
N ILE A 96 6.52 40.81 -1.98
CA ILE A 96 6.13 40.74 -0.58
C ILE A 96 4.77 41.44 -0.48
N SER A 97 3.70 40.68 -0.31
CA SER A 97 2.49 41.18 0.31
C SER A 97 1.93 40.11 1.22
N SER A 98 2.23 40.30 2.50
CA SER A 98 1.62 39.63 3.62
C SER A 98 0.10 39.80 3.53
N THR A 99 -0.68 38.72 3.50
CA THR A 99 -2.02 38.72 4.10
C THR A 99 -2.59 37.30 4.23
N VAL A 100 -3.10 37.07 5.44
CA VAL A 100 -4.22 36.22 5.86
C VAL A 100 -4.08 34.69 5.87
N PHE A 101 -4.00 34.19 7.10
CA PHE A 101 -4.21 32.82 7.54
C PHE A 101 -5.48 32.21 6.91
N ALA A 102 -5.31 31.13 6.14
CA ALA A 102 -6.40 30.28 5.69
C ALA A 102 -6.89 29.36 6.83
N PRO A 103 -8.20 29.04 6.92
CA PRO A 103 -8.72 28.17 7.97
C PRO A 103 -8.20 26.74 7.79
N VAL A 104 -7.56 26.22 8.85
CA VAL A 104 -7.15 24.82 8.96
C VAL A 104 -8.39 23.94 8.82
N SER A 105 -8.50 23.26 7.68
CA SER A 105 -9.50 22.22 7.45
C SER A 105 -9.27 21.10 8.46
N GLY A 106 -10.27 20.82 9.29
CA GLY A 106 -10.22 19.74 10.28
C GLY A 106 -9.77 18.43 9.63
N ALA A 107 -8.68 17.85 10.15
CA ALA A 107 -8.15 16.58 9.67
C ALA A 107 -9.17 15.46 9.95
N LYS A 108 -9.84 14.98 8.90
CA LYS A 108 -10.72 13.81 8.98
C LYS A 108 -9.84 12.56 9.07
N CYS A 109 -9.50 12.14 10.30
CA CYS A 109 -8.83 10.87 10.53
C CYS A 109 -9.77 9.73 10.10
N ARG A 110 -9.49 9.12 8.94
CA ARG A 110 -10.15 7.88 8.53
C ARG A 110 -9.43 6.72 9.19
N TRP A 111 -10.10 6.03 10.11
CA TRP A 111 -9.62 4.78 10.67
C TRP A 111 -9.49 3.74 9.54
N VAL A 112 -8.25 3.37 9.22
CA VAL A 112 -7.95 2.24 8.34
C VAL A 112 -7.74 1.04 9.25
N GLY A 113 -8.84 0.48 9.78
CA GLY A 113 -8.79 -0.77 10.55
C GLY A 113 -8.27 -1.92 9.70
N PHE A 114 -7.51 -2.84 10.28
CA PHE A 114 -7.17 -4.11 9.66
C PHE A 114 -8.11 -5.17 10.26
N ASP A 115 -8.99 -5.76 9.46
CA ASP A 115 -9.78 -6.90 9.92
C ASP A 115 -8.83 -8.07 10.20
N ASP A 116 -8.77 -8.49 11.46
CA ASP A 116 -8.17 -9.74 11.86
C ASP A 116 -9.27 -10.80 11.78
N ALA A 117 -9.31 -11.48 10.64
CA ALA A 117 -10.17 -12.64 10.46
C ALA A 117 -9.62 -13.82 11.28
N VAL A 118 -9.84 -13.77 12.59
CA VAL A 118 -9.96 -14.94 13.44
C VAL A 118 -11.44 -15.28 13.44
N SER A 119 -11.81 -16.34 12.71
CA SER A 119 -13.11 -16.96 12.88
C SER A 119 -13.10 -17.71 14.20
N ASP A 120 -13.52 -17.05 15.27
CA ASP A 120 -14.12 -17.75 16.38
C ASP A 120 -15.47 -17.12 16.72
N SER A 121 -16.41 -18.02 16.91
CA SER A 121 -17.81 -17.78 17.20
C SER A 121 -18.01 -17.07 18.54
N SER A 122 -19.02 -16.19 18.55
CA SER A 122 -19.76 -15.73 19.73
C SER A 122 -19.17 -14.62 20.62
N VAL A 123 -19.81 -13.45 20.48
CA VAL A 123 -20.27 -12.53 21.53
C VAL A 123 -19.26 -11.57 22.20
N ASN A 124 -19.65 -10.29 22.12
CA ASN A 124 -19.16 -9.10 22.81
C ASN A 124 -17.87 -8.45 22.31
N GLY A 125 -18.08 -7.35 21.57
CA GLY A 125 -17.06 -6.42 21.10
C GLY A 125 -16.20 -5.91 22.25
N ARG A 126 -14.92 -6.25 22.19
CA ARG A 126 -13.88 -5.66 23.02
C ARG A 126 -12.91 -4.94 22.09
N LEU A 127 -13.07 -3.62 21.99
CA LEU A 127 -12.13 -2.72 21.32
C LEU A 127 -10.85 -2.66 22.15
N TYR A 128 -9.74 -3.16 21.59
CA TYR A 128 -8.43 -3.00 22.20
C TYR A 128 -7.77 -1.74 21.65
N VAL A 129 -7.63 -0.72 22.50
CA VAL A 129 -6.74 0.42 22.27
C VAL A 129 -5.39 0.06 22.88
N ARG A 130 -4.31 0.11 22.10
CA ARG A 130 -2.94 0.03 22.62
C ARG A 130 -2.40 1.45 22.77
N THR A 131 -1.97 1.78 23.98
CA THR A 131 -1.20 2.97 24.36
C THR A 131 0.22 2.92 23.80
#